data_AF-B4PGB7-F1
#
_entry.id   AF-B4PGB7-F1
#
_cell.length_a   1.000
_cell.length_b   1.000
_cell.length_c   1.000
_cell.angle_alpha   90.00
_cell.angle_beta   90.00
_cell.angle_gamma   90.00
#
_symmetry.space_group_name_H-M   'P 1'
#
loop_
_entity.id
_entity.type
_entity.pdbx_description
1 polymer ?
#
loop_
_entity_poly.entity_id
_entity_poly.type
_entity_poly.pdbx_seq_one_letter_code
_entity_poly.pdbx_strand_id
1 'polypeptide(L)'
;MAAQTILFDFTLDKDKTADEEARLQVAKILRNELEQLFPQLELAYSMESPENGYFAVLHENKDTVITCRIFQHGLLTLNVEYFLPDGKEPIISFDTMRTMELILRQKFDSDRSKYLPPIKRGGYIDIYMTSSDERIIEYDIDKVVFEARSPFQKIQIMHSKTLGNMLLLDELQNIAESDLIYTETLMCRGVENYEGKEICILGGGDGALLYELLKENPKHVVMLEIDELVMQTCNKYLNVICGDVLEKRKSDQYEIIVGDCVEYLKKFIAEGRKFDYVFGDLTDIPITDAPEGETWDFIRTIFEHSFKVLKPDGKYLTHGNGSTCKVQLRLFEEQLNLLRPKVKFTTTKAFVPSFMEEWLFYQVTFA
;
A
#
# COMPACT_ATOMS: atom_id res chain seq x y z
N MET A 1 -6.00 17.94 12.45
CA MET A 1 -6.09 19.15 11.63
C MET A 1 -5.40 18.81 10.32
N ALA A 2 -5.73 19.42 9.20
CA ALA A 2 -5.05 19.13 7.93
C ALA A 2 -5.16 20.31 6.96
N ALA A 3 -4.17 20.47 6.09
CA ALA A 3 -4.34 21.27 4.89
C ALA A 3 -5.25 20.51 3.92
N GLN A 4 -6.35 21.12 3.51
CA GLN A 4 -7.26 20.59 2.50
C GLN A 4 -6.80 21.11 1.14
N THR A 5 -6.39 20.22 0.25
CA THR A 5 -6.04 20.57 -1.14
C THR A 5 -7.14 20.08 -2.07
N ILE A 6 -7.86 21.01 -2.69
CA ILE A 6 -8.93 20.72 -3.65
C ILE A 6 -8.43 21.08 -5.05
N LEU A 7 -8.58 20.14 -5.97
CA LEU A 7 -8.07 20.23 -7.33
C LEU A 7 -9.24 20.21 -8.31
N PHE A 8 -9.29 21.21 -9.18
CA PHE A 8 -10.23 21.29 -10.29
C PHE A 8 -9.48 21.44 -11.61
N ASP A 9 -9.91 20.70 -12.62
CA ASP A 9 -9.37 20.72 -13.98
C ASP A 9 -10.49 20.96 -14.99
N PHE A 10 -10.23 21.83 -15.97
CA PHE A 10 -11.15 22.15 -17.06
C PHE A 10 -10.40 22.11 -18.40
N THR A 11 -10.88 21.30 -19.33
CA THR A 11 -10.45 21.31 -20.72
C THR A 11 -11.26 22.37 -21.48
N LEU A 12 -10.57 23.31 -22.10
CA LEU A 12 -11.10 24.46 -22.81
C LEU A 12 -10.82 24.33 -24.30
N ASP A 13 -11.63 24.99 -25.13
CA ASP A 13 -11.25 25.22 -26.52
C ASP A 13 -9.89 25.93 -26.57
N LYS A 14 -9.01 25.48 -27.46
CA LYS A 14 -7.68 26.07 -27.63
C LYS A 14 -7.76 27.56 -27.96
N ASP A 15 -8.76 27.97 -28.75
CA ASP A 15 -8.97 29.36 -29.13
C ASP A 15 -9.25 30.26 -27.92
N LYS A 16 -9.87 29.72 -26.85
CA LYS A 16 -10.11 30.42 -25.58
C LYS A 16 -8.85 30.58 -24.72
N THR A 17 -7.74 29.98 -25.12
CA THR A 17 -6.47 30.03 -24.40
C THR A 17 -5.29 30.42 -25.28
N ALA A 18 -5.52 30.69 -26.56
CA ALA A 18 -4.48 30.87 -27.57
C ALA A 18 -3.67 32.14 -27.35
N ASP A 19 -4.33 33.25 -27.05
CA ASP A 19 -3.71 34.55 -26.81
C ASP A 19 -3.96 35.09 -25.40
N GLU A 20 -3.27 36.18 -25.09
CA GLU A 20 -3.33 36.86 -23.80
C GLU A 20 -4.74 37.33 -23.46
N GLU A 21 -5.46 37.93 -24.42
CA GLU A 21 -6.79 38.46 -24.19
C GLU A 21 -7.77 37.34 -23.83
N ALA A 22 -7.73 36.23 -24.56
CA ALA A 22 -8.54 35.05 -24.30
C ALA A 22 -8.27 34.47 -22.89
N ARG A 23 -7.00 34.33 -22.51
CA ARG A 23 -6.61 33.85 -21.17
C ARG A 23 -7.09 34.79 -20.06
N LEU A 24 -6.98 36.11 -20.26
CA LEU A 24 -7.47 37.10 -19.30
C LEU A 24 -9.00 37.06 -19.15
N GLN A 25 -9.75 36.79 -20.22
CA GLN A 25 -11.20 36.58 -20.13
C GLN A 25 -11.54 35.32 -19.31
N VAL A 26 -10.84 34.21 -19.53
CA VAL A 26 -11.01 32.99 -18.73
C VAL A 26 -10.70 33.27 -17.25
N ALA A 27 -9.59 33.95 -16.96
CA ALA A 27 -9.20 34.33 -15.60
C ALA A 27 -10.25 35.24 -14.93
N LYS A 28 -10.83 36.18 -15.68
CA LYS A 28 -11.90 37.06 -15.19
C LYS A 28 -13.17 36.30 -14.85
N ILE A 29 -13.61 35.38 -15.71
CA ILE A 29 -14.77 34.52 -15.45
C ILE A 29 -14.52 33.67 -14.20
N LEU A 30 -13.34 33.04 -14.10
CA LEU A 30 -12.96 32.24 -12.94
C LEU A 30 -13.01 33.06 -11.65
N ARG A 31 -12.40 34.24 -11.64
CA ARG A 31 -12.37 35.13 -10.49
C ARG A 31 -13.76 35.54 -10.03
N ASN A 32 -14.66 35.88 -10.96
CA ASN A 32 -16.04 36.25 -10.61
C ASN A 32 -16.80 35.11 -9.92
N GLU A 33 -16.53 33.85 -10.25
CA GLU A 33 -17.14 32.72 -9.54
C GLU A 33 -16.47 32.44 -8.19
N LEU A 34 -15.14 32.60 -8.12
CA LEU A 34 -14.43 32.47 -6.86
C LEU A 34 -14.88 33.53 -5.84
N GLU A 35 -15.12 34.77 -6.26
CA GLU A 35 -15.61 35.86 -5.39
C GLU A 35 -16.99 35.57 -4.78
N GLN A 36 -17.81 34.71 -5.40
CA GLN A 36 -19.08 34.27 -4.80
C GLN A 36 -18.87 33.30 -3.63
N LEU A 37 -17.77 32.53 -3.64
CA LEU A 37 -17.42 31.59 -2.58
C LEU A 37 -16.48 32.21 -1.53
N PHE A 38 -15.65 33.16 -1.96
CA PHE A 38 -14.59 33.82 -1.20
C PHE A 38 -14.79 35.34 -1.31
N PRO A 39 -15.63 35.95 -0.44
CA PRO A 39 -16.01 37.36 -0.56
C PRO A 39 -14.87 38.36 -0.32
N GLN A 40 -13.77 37.93 0.29
CA GLN A 40 -12.59 38.77 0.58
C GLN A 40 -11.39 38.40 -0.31
N LEU A 41 -11.67 37.87 -1.50
CA LEU A 41 -10.64 37.32 -2.38
C LEU A 41 -9.74 38.41 -2.94
N GLU A 42 -8.47 38.33 -2.62
CA GLU A 42 -7.44 39.27 -3.05
C GLU A 42 -6.44 38.62 -4.00
N LEU A 43 -6.01 39.37 -5.02
CA LEU A 43 -4.97 38.94 -5.94
C LEU A 43 -3.60 39.29 -5.35
N ALA A 44 -2.83 38.28 -4.93
CA ALA A 44 -1.46 38.48 -4.45
C ALA A 44 -0.46 38.62 -5.59
N TYR A 45 -0.61 37.79 -6.62
CA TYR A 45 0.31 37.74 -7.75
C TYR A 45 -0.39 37.23 -9.00
N SER A 46 -0.07 37.79 -10.16
CA SER A 46 -0.39 37.21 -11.44
C SER A 46 0.76 37.39 -12.41
N MET A 47 0.96 36.41 -13.28
CA MET A 47 1.86 36.46 -14.41
C MET A 47 1.11 36.04 -15.66
N GLU A 48 1.34 36.76 -16.74
CA GLU A 48 0.95 36.39 -18.09
C GLU A 48 2.22 36.29 -18.94
N SER A 49 2.32 35.24 -19.74
CA SER A 49 3.41 35.07 -20.68
C SER A 49 2.93 34.36 -21.95
N PRO A 50 3.33 34.85 -23.13
CA PRO A 50 3.15 34.16 -24.40
C PRO A 50 3.80 32.78 -24.49
N GLU A 51 4.69 32.39 -23.57
CA GLU A 51 5.31 31.06 -23.51
C GLU A 51 4.78 30.19 -22.36
N ASN A 52 4.37 30.80 -21.25
CA ASN A 52 4.02 30.07 -20.02
C ASN A 52 2.52 30.07 -19.69
N GLY A 53 1.71 30.81 -20.45
CA GLY A 53 0.28 30.98 -20.22
C GLY A 53 0.00 31.98 -19.11
N TYR A 54 -1.12 31.81 -18.41
CA TYR A 54 -1.52 32.64 -17.28
C TYR A 54 -1.39 31.87 -15.97
N PHE A 55 -0.84 32.52 -14.94
CA PHE A 55 -0.76 32.00 -13.59
C PHE A 55 -1.17 33.09 -12.61
N ALA A 56 -2.00 32.74 -11.61
CA ALA A 56 -2.31 33.65 -10.53
C ALA A 56 -2.36 32.94 -9.18
N VAL A 57 -1.99 33.70 -8.15
CA VAL A 57 -2.11 33.37 -6.74
C VAL A 57 -3.09 34.37 -6.13
N LEU A 58 -4.20 33.86 -5.64
CA LEU A 58 -5.19 34.59 -4.88
C LEU A 58 -5.18 34.09 -3.43
N HIS A 59 -5.69 34.89 -2.50
CA HIS A 59 -5.87 34.47 -1.11
C HIS A 59 -7.20 34.97 -0.56
N GLU A 60 -7.79 34.15 0.30
CA GLU A 60 -8.92 34.52 1.15
C GLU A 60 -8.39 34.46 2.59
N ASN A 61 -8.25 35.61 3.25
CA ASN A 61 -7.69 35.71 4.60
C ASN A 61 -6.24 35.15 4.68
N LYS A 62 -5.76 34.80 5.88
CA LYS A 62 -4.38 34.32 6.10
C LYS A 62 -4.16 32.84 5.81
N ASP A 63 -5.23 32.05 5.74
CA ASP A 63 -5.14 30.58 5.81
C ASP A 63 -5.74 29.88 4.58
N THR A 64 -6.15 30.62 3.55
CA THR A 64 -6.63 30.06 2.27
C THR A 64 -5.86 30.67 1.11
N VAL A 65 -5.26 29.82 0.29
CA VAL A 65 -4.55 30.18 -0.93
C VAL A 65 -5.21 29.48 -2.12
N ILE A 66 -5.42 30.23 -3.18
CA ILE A 66 -5.98 29.73 -4.43
C ILE A 66 -4.96 29.97 -5.52
N THR A 67 -4.61 28.93 -6.26
CA THR A 67 -3.72 29.05 -7.42
C THR A 67 -4.47 28.61 -8.66
N CYS A 68 -4.42 29.41 -9.73
CA CYS A 68 -4.97 29.02 -11.01
C CYS A 68 -3.91 29.10 -12.10
N ARG A 69 -3.95 28.15 -13.03
CA ARG A 69 -3.05 28.09 -14.19
C ARG A 69 -3.86 27.84 -15.45
N ILE A 70 -3.72 28.73 -16.43
CA ILE A 70 -4.34 28.59 -17.76
C ILE A 70 -3.21 28.35 -18.75
N PHE A 71 -3.11 27.11 -19.22
CA PHE A 71 -2.17 26.69 -20.24
C PHE A 71 -2.67 27.09 -21.63
N GLN A 72 -1.75 27.27 -22.57
CA GLN A 72 -2.02 27.72 -23.94
C GLN A 72 -2.69 26.69 -24.83
N HIS A 73 -2.87 25.48 -24.32
CA HIS A 73 -3.36 24.33 -25.08
C HIS A 73 -4.70 23.84 -24.54
N GLY A 74 -5.53 24.76 -24.03
CA GLY A 74 -6.89 24.44 -23.62
C GLY A 74 -6.98 23.72 -22.28
N LEU A 75 -6.14 24.06 -21.31
CA LEU A 75 -6.23 23.50 -19.96
C LEU A 75 -6.23 24.62 -18.92
N LEU A 76 -7.22 24.61 -18.03
CA LEU A 76 -7.26 25.40 -16.81
C LEU A 76 -7.19 24.44 -15.62
N THR A 77 -6.22 24.66 -14.72
CA THR A 77 -6.16 23.99 -13.42
C THR A 77 -6.34 25.00 -12.31
N LEU A 78 -7.04 24.61 -11.25
CA LEU A 78 -7.34 25.42 -10.09
C LEU A 78 -7.11 24.59 -8.83
N ASN A 79 -6.24 25.08 -7.96
CA ASN A 79 -5.98 24.49 -6.65
C ASN A 79 -6.49 25.44 -5.57
N VAL A 80 -7.33 24.94 -4.68
CA VAL A 80 -7.74 25.65 -3.47
C VAL A 80 -7.13 24.92 -2.28
N GLU A 81 -6.28 25.61 -1.54
CA GLU A 81 -5.62 25.09 -0.35
C GLU A 81 -6.03 25.91 0.87
N TYR A 82 -6.53 25.25 1.91
CA TYR A 82 -6.87 25.91 3.16
C TYR A 82 -6.61 25.03 4.38
N PHE A 83 -6.35 25.66 5.52
CA PHE A 83 -6.21 24.95 6.78
C PHE A 83 -7.57 24.59 7.39
N LEU A 84 -7.78 23.32 7.70
CA LEU A 84 -8.97 22.83 8.40
C LEU A 84 -8.60 22.32 9.81
N PRO A 85 -9.03 23.02 10.89
CA PRO A 85 -8.87 22.54 12.25
C PRO A 85 -9.67 21.26 12.53
N ASP A 86 -9.26 20.47 13.53
CA ASP A 86 -9.99 19.27 13.93
C ASP A 86 -11.43 19.57 14.38
N GLY A 87 -12.35 18.69 14.00
CA GLY A 87 -13.77 18.78 14.37
C GLY A 87 -14.51 19.97 13.77
N LYS A 88 -13.93 20.64 12.76
CA LYS A 88 -14.60 21.70 11.99
C LYS A 88 -15.10 21.17 10.65
N GLU A 89 -16.21 21.74 10.20
CA GLU A 89 -16.76 21.46 8.88
C GLU A 89 -15.88 22.08 7.77
N PRO A 90 -15.73 21.39 6.62
CA PRO A 90 -15.01 21.94 5.47
C PRO A 90 -15.62 23.27 5.00
N ILE A 91 -14.76 24.22 4.62
CA ILE A 91 -15.18 25.50 4.01
C ILE A 91 -15.90 25.21 2.68
N ILE A 92 -15.39 24.23 1.93
CA ILE A 92 -15.96 23.79 0.67
C ILE A 92 -16.48 22.37 0.84
N SER A 93 -17.81 22.24 0.90
CA SER A 93 -18.48 20.93 0.97
C SER A 93 -18.45 20.21 -0.39
N PHE A 94 -18.79 18.92 -0.38
CA PHE A 94 -18.96 18.14 -1.61
C PHE A 94 -19.94 18.79 -2.60
N ASP A 95 -21.09 19.26 -2.10
CA ASP A 95 -22.10 19.92 -2.93
C ASP A 95 -21.61 21.27 -3.47
N THR A 96 -20.78 21.98 -2.69
CA THR A 96 -20.17 23.23 -3.13
C THR A 96 -19.17 22.99 -4.26
N MET A 97 -18.28 22.00 -4.11
CA MET A 97 -17.33 21.60 -5.17
C MET A 97 -18.08 21.20 -6.45
N ARG A 98 -19.11 20.36 -6.33
CA ARG A 98 -19.94 19.93 -7.46
C ARG A 98 -20.63 21.09 -8.16
N THR A 99 -21.22 22.01 -7.39
CA THR A 99 -21.93 23.17 -7.95
C THR A 99 -20.96 24.09 -8.68
N MET A 100 -19.82 24.37 -8.08
CA MET A 100 -18.76 25.18 -8.68
C MET A 100 -18.24 24.58 -9.99
N GLU A 101 -17.98 23.27 -10.01
CA GLU A 101 -17.56 22.57 -11.24
C GLU A 101 -18.59 22.69 -12.36
N LEU A 102 -19.88 22.51 -12.07
CA LEU A 102 -20.95 22.61 -13.07
C LEU A 102 -21.08 24.02 -13.64
N ILE A 103 -21.01 25.04 -12.78
CA ILE A 103 -21.09 26.45 -13.20
C ILE A 103 -19.90 26.80 -14.09
N LEU A 104 -18.68 26.47 -13.65
CA LEU A 104 -17.46 26.77 -14.42
C LEU A 104 -17.44 25.99 -15.74
N ARG A 105 -17.83 24.71 -15.74
CA ARG A 105 -17.96 23.90 -16.95
C ARG A 105 -18.88 24.60 -17.96
N GLN A 106 -20.03 25.10 -17.53
CA GLN A 106 -20.97 25.79 -18.40
C GLN A 106 -20.42 27.14 -18.90
N LYS A 107 -19.83 27.95 -18.01
CA LYS A 107 -19.31 29.27 -18.38
C LYS A 107 -18.12 29.19 -19.34
N PHE A 108 -17.33 28.14 -19.20
CA PHE A 108 -16.19 27.91 -20.08
C PHE A 108 -16.55 27.14 -21.35
N ASP A 109 -17.75 26.56 -21.43
CA ASP A 109 -18.13 25.59 -22.47
C ASP A 109 -17.06 24.49 -22.55
N SER A 110 -16.79 23.88 -21.39
CA SER A 110 -15.70 22.93 -21.21
C SER A 110 -16.14 21.52 -21.66
N ASP A 111 -15.35 20.93 -22.56
CA ASP A 111 -15.56 19.56 -23.05
C ASP A 111 -15.48 18.54 -21.90
N ARG A 112 -14.50 18.75 -21.01
CA ARG A 112 -14.23 17.90 -19.85
C ARG A 112 -13.85 18.76 -18.66
N SER A 113 -14.54 18.52 -17.55
CA SER A 113 -14.26 19.08 -16.24
C SER A 113 -14.11 17.94 -15.22
N LYS A 114 -13.23 18.13 -14.24
CA LYS A 114 -12.98 17.15 -13.17
C LYS A 114 -12.63 17.88 -11.88
N TYR A 115 -13.08 17.33 -10.77
CA TYR A 115 -12.49 17.61 -9.47
C TYR A 115 -12.19 16.29 -8.76
N LEU A 116 -11.21 16.34 -7.83
CA LEU A 116 -10.87 15.23 -6.95
C LEU A 116 -11.47 15.47 -5.56
N PRO A 117 -11.76 14.40 -4.78
CA PRO A 117 -11.95 14.54 -3.35
C PRO A 117 -10.78 15.34 -2.72
N PRO A 118 -11.04 16.15 -1.69
CA PRO A 118 -9.98 16.93 -1.05
C PRO A 118 -8.85 16.02 -0.53
N ILE A 119 -7.62 16.30 -0.93
CA ILE A 119 -6.44 15.61 -0.42
C ILE A 119 -6.08 16.24 0.93
N LYS A 120 -6.08 15.45 2.01
CA LYS A 120 -5.82 15.89 3.38
C LYS A 120 -4.33 15.78 3.69
N ARG A 121 -3.61 16.90 3.65
CA ARG A 121 -2.16 16.94 3.83
C ARG A 121 -1.78 17.33 5.25
N GLY A 122 -0.81 16.62 5.84
CA GLY A 122 -0.33 16.88 7.20
C GLY A 122 -1.35 16.53 8.28
N GLY A 123 -2.25 15.59 8.00
CA GLY A 123 -3.15 15.01 8.99
C GLY A 123 -2.38 14.26 10.08
N TYR A 124 -2.97 14.16 11.27
CA TYR A 124 -2.39 13.35 12.35
C TYR A 124 -2.43 11.85 12.02
N ILE A 125 -3.47 11.43 11.28
CA ILE A 125 -3.63 10.08 10.77
C ILE A 125 -3.30 10.15 9.29
N ASP A 126 -2.29 9.40 8.85
CA ASP A 126 -2.03 9.21 7.44
C ASP A 126 -3.02 8.19 6.88
N ILE A 127 -3.83 8.61 5.91
CA ILE A 127 -4.86 7.77 5.29
C ILE A 127 -4.52 7.44 3.84
N TYR A 128 -3.40 7.96 3.34
CA TYR A 128 -2.96 7.74 1.98
C TYR A 128 -1.80 6.75 1.98
N MET A 129 -1.93 5.69 1.21
CA MET A 129 -0.84 4.74 0.97
C MET A 129 -0.63 4.57 -0.52
N THR A 130 0.52 4.01 -0.86
CA THR A 130 0.92 3.76 -2.24
C THR A 130 0.78 2.27 -2.52
N SER A 131 0.10 1.91 -3.61
CA SER A 131 0.05 0.52 -4.08
C SER A 131 1.42 0.05 -4.57
N SER A 132 1.58 -1.24 -4.81
CA SER A 132 2.84 -1.78 -5.33
C SER A 132 3.22 -1.25 -6.71
N ASP A 133 2.25 -0.74 -7.48
CA ASP A 133 2.43 -0.08 -8.78
C ASP A 133 2.26 1.45 -8.74
N GLU A 134 2.55 2.05 -7.57
CA GLU A 134 2.67 3.50 -7.37
C GLU A 134 1.38 4.32 -7.50
N ARG A 135 0.21 3.69 -7.34
CA ARG A 135 -1.08 4.39 -7.30
C ARG A 135 -1.35 4.93 -5.89
N ILE A 136 -1.96 6.10 -5.83
CA ILE A 136 -2.44 6.68 -4.56
C ILE A 136 -3.74 5.97 -4.16
N ILE A 137 -3.79 5.44 -2.95
CA ILE A 137 -4.97 4.83 -2.32
C ILE A 137 -5.34 5.64 -1.07
N GLU A 138 -6.59 6.09 -0.98
CA GLU A 138 -7.15 6.65 0.27
C GLU A 138 -7.94 5.55 1.00
N TYR A 139 -7.58 5.30 2.26
CA TYR A 139 -8.28 4.37 3.13
C TYR A 139 -9.28 5.09 4.04
N ASP A 140 -10.31 4.36 4.49
CA ASP A 140 -11.32 4.81 5.44
C ASP A 140 -10.85 4.64 6.91
N ILE A 141 -9.59 4.97 7.18
CA ILE A 141 -8.99 4.87 8.50
C ILE A 141 -9.53 5.98 9.41
N ASP A 142 -9.96 5.60 10.60
CA ASP A 142 -10.46 6.54 11.61
C ASP A 142 -9.60 6.63 12.88
N LYS A 143 -8.63 5.73 13.05
CA LYS A 143 -7.81 5.68 14.26
C LYS A 143 -6.45 5.02 14.04
N VAL A 144 -5.42 5.63 14.63
CA VAL A 144 -4.16 4.95 14.95
C VAL A 144 -4.36 4.23 16.29
N VAL A 145 -4.45 2.90 16.25
CA VAL A 145 -4.70 2.04 17.42
C VAL A 145 -3.40 1.82 18.21
N PHE A 146 -2.29 1.66 17.50
CA PHE A 146 -0.97 1.48 18.07
C PHE A 146 0.09 2.01 17.12
N GLU A 147 1.15 2.59 17.68
CA GLU A 147 2.35 2.96 16.94
C GLU A 147 3.57 2.81 17.86
N ALA A 148 4.59 2.13 17.37
CA ALA A 148 5.89 2.04 18.02
C ALA A 148 6.99 1.78 16.97
N ARG A 149 8.24 1.92 17.37
CA ARG A 149 9.39 1.49 16.58
C ARG A 149 10.17 0.43 17.37
N SER A 150 10.34 -0.75 16.78
CA SER A 150 11.20 -1.80 17.30
C SER A 150 12.65 -1.54 16.87
N PRO A 151 13.63 -2.37 17.28
CA PRO A 151 14.97 -2.33 16.70
C PRO A 151 15.03 -2.59 15.19
N PHE A 152 13.96 -3.13 14.60
CA PHE A 152 13.91 -3.56 13.20
C PHE A 152 13.11 -2.59 12.32
N GLN A 153 11.93 -2.15 12.77
CA GLN A 153 10.98 -1.42 11.91
C GLN A 153 9.98 -0.57 12.70
N LYS A 154 9.30 0.35 12.02
CA LYS A 154 8.09 1.01 12.54
C LYS A 154 6.94 0.02 12.47
N ILE A 155 6.13 -0.05 13.52
CA ILE A 155 4.98 -0.94 13.62
C ILE A 155 3.77 -0.07 13.93
N GLN A 156 2.75 -0.16 13.08
CA GLN A 156 1.50 0.55 13.27
C GLN A 156 0.32 -0.41 13.17
N ILE A 157 -0.66 -0.21 14.05
CA ILE A 157 -2.01 -0.74 13.86
C ILE A 157 -2.92 0.43 13.56
N MET A 158 -3.53 0.41 12.39
CA MET A 158 -4.50 1.42 11.95
C MET A 158 -5.86 0.75 11.80
N HIS A 159 -6.92 1.38 12.31
CA HIS A 159 -8.27 0.84 12.19
C HIS A 159 -8.98 1.46 10.99
N SER A 160 -9.35 0.62 10.04
CA SER A 160 -10.24 0.93 8.91
C SER A 160 -11.66 0.47 9.24
N LYS A 161 -12.65 1.27 8.85
CA LYS A 161 -14.06 0.93 9.09
C LYS A 161 -14.53 -0.28 8.30
N THR A 162 -13.92 -0.55 7.15
CA THR A 162 -14.32 -1.65 6.25
C THR A 162 -13.37 -2.84 6.26
N LEU A 163 -12.10 -2.63 6.65
CA LEU A 163 -11.07 -3.68 6.67
C LEU A 163 -10.73 -4.18 8.09
N GLY A 164 -11.22 -3.48 9.12
CA GLY A 164 -10.85 -3.75 10.51
C GLY A 164 -9.47 -3.20 10.86
N ASN A 165 -8.79 -3.83 11.83
CA ASN A 165 -7.41 -3.48 12.15
C ASN A 165 -6.46 -3.91 11.03
N MET A 166 -5.53 -3.03 10.69
CA MET A 166 -4.52 -3.19 9.65
C MET A 166 -3.13 -3.11 10.28
N LEU A 167 -2.27 -4.10 10.03
CA LEU A 167 -0.85 -4.07 10.34
C LEU A 167 -0.09 -3.37 9.22
N LEU A 168 0.62 -2.31 9.60
CA LEU A 168 1.60 -1.66 8.75
C LEU A 168 2.99 -1.78 9.37
N LEU A 169 3.97 -2.10 8.52
CA LEU A 169 5.39 -2.17 8.88
C LEU A 169 6.16 -1.21 7.99
N ASP A 170 6.89 -0.28 8.60
CA ASP A 170 7.54 0.86 7.89
C ASP A 170 6.61 1.54 6.87
N GLU A 171 5.34 1.74 7.27
CA GLU A 171 4.30 2.42 6.50
C GLU A 171 3.78 1.62 5.29
N LEU A 172 4.19 0.35 5.16
CA LEU A 172 3.70 -0.59 4.15
C LEU A 172 2.64 -1.52 4.73
N GLN A 173 1.51 -1.64 4.03
CA GLN A 173 0.40 -2.49 4.40
C GLN A 173 0.79 -3.96 4.28
N ASN A 174 0.75 -4.72 5.38
CA ASN A 174 1.14 -6.14 5.40
C ASN A 174 -0.07 -7.08 5.49
N ILE A 175 -1.01 -6.83 6.39
CA ILE A 175 -2.24 -7.63 6.52
C ILE A 175 -3.32 -6.86 7.29
N ALA A 176 -4.57 -7.16 7.03
CA ALA A 176 -5.72 -6.67 7.79
C ALA A 176 -6.62 -7.82 8.25
N GLU A 177 -7.52 -7.54 9.20
CA GLU A 177 -8.52 -8.53 9.64
C GLU A 177 -9.41 -9.04 8.50
N SER A 178 -9.58 -8.26 7.43
CA SER A 178 -10.31 -8.65 6.22
C SER A 178 -9.58 -9.61 5.28
N ASP A 179 -8.28 -9.87 5.50
CA ASP A 179 -7.41 -10.45 4.48
C ASP A 179 -7.20 -11.96 4.60
N LEU A 180 -8.19 -12.69 5.11
CA LEU A 180 -8.13 -14.16 5.14
C LEU A 180 -7.76 -14.74 3.75
N ILE A 181 -8.23 -14.11 2.67
CA ILE A 181 -7.90 -14.51 1.30
C ILE A 181 -6.39 -14.48 0.98
N TYR A 182 -5.61 -13.57 1.59
CA TYR A 182 -4.15 -13.57 1.48
C TYR A 182 -3.59 -14.88 2.04
N THR A 183 -3.96 -15.20 3.29
CA THR A 183 -3.49 -16.40 3.98
C THR A 183 -3.92 -17.68 3.27
N GLU A 184 -5.19 -17.77 2.85
CA GLU A 184 -5.72 -18.94 2.13
C GLU A 184 -5.04 -19.17 0.78
N THR A 185 -4.72 -18.08 0.07
CA THR A 185 -4.02 -18.17 -1.22
C THR A 185 -2.56 -18.54 -1.03
N LEU A 186 -1.86 -17.94 -0.06
CA LEU A 186 -0.48 -18.27 0.29
C LEU A 186 -0.33 -19.74 0.67
N MET A 187 -1.25 -20.27 1.48
CA MET A 187 -1.28 -21.68 1.85
C MET A 187 -1.97 -22.59 0.81
N CYS A 188 -2.37 -22.08 -0.35
CA CYS A 188 -3.03 -22.87 -1.40
C CYS A 188 -4.15 -23.76 -0.83
N ARG A 189 -5.03 -23.17 0.00
CA ARG A 189 -6.07 -23.89 0.73
C ARG A 189 -6.93 -24.72 -0.22
N GLY A 190 -7.21 -25.96 0.19
CA GLY A 190 -8.00 -26.91 -0.60
C GLY A 190 -7.26 -27.56 -1.77
N VAL A 191 -6.03 -27.14 -2.07
CA VAL A 191 -5.14 -27.77 -3.06
C VAL A 191 -4.06 -28.59 -2.36
N GLU A 192 -3.42 -28.02 -1.35
CA GLU A 192 -2.42 -28.70 -0.53
C GLU A 192 -3.04 -29.41 0.68
N ASN A 193 -2.42 -30.50 1.14
CA ASN A 193 -2.82 -31.23 2.34
C ASN A 193 -1.72 -31.12 3.40
N TYR A 194 -2.04 -30.42 4.50
CA TYR A 194 -1.12 -30.18 5.62
C TYR A 194 -1.22 -31.22 6.73
N GLU A 195 -2.13 -32.19 6.66
CA GLU A 195 -2.31 -33.21 7.68
C GLU A 195 -1.02 -34.03 7.88
N GLY A 196 -0.51 -34.06 9.11
CA GLY A 196 0.69 -34.80 9.47
C GLY A 196 2.00 -34.26 8.88
N LYS A 197 2.02 -33.02 8.38
CA LYS A 197 3.20 -32.40 7.75
C LYS A 197 4.09 -31.64 8.73
N GLU A 198 5.40 -31.64 8.46
CA GLU A 198 6.36 -30.73 9.11
C GLU A 198 6.55 -29.48 8.27
N ILE A 199 6.34 -28.31 8.89
CA ILE A 199 6.25 -27.03 8.20
C ILE A 199 7.21 -26.03 8.85
N CYS A 200 7.86 -25.20 8.05
CA CYS A 200 8.64 -24.04 8.49
C CYS A 200 8.02 -22.76 7.91
N ILE A 201 7.79 -21.74 8.73
CA ILE A 201 7.37 -20.40 8.33
C ILE A 201 8.53 -19.45 8.60
N LEU A 202 8.95 -18.69 7.60
CA LEU A 202 9.94 -17.63 7.70
C LEU A 202 9.19 -16.31 7.74
N GLY A 203 9.24 -15.57 8.85
CA GLY A 203 8.39 -14.41 9.12
C GLY A 203 7.02 -14.80 9.67
N GLY A 204 5.96 -14.16 9.17
CA GLY A 204 4.59 -14.39 9.61
C GLY A 204 4.28 -13.86 11.01
N GLY A 205 4.90 -12.73 11.40
CA GLY A 205 4.75 -12.13 12.73
C GLY A 205 3.33 -11.71 13.11
N ASP A 206 2.41 -11.60 12.16
CA ASP A 206 0.97 -11.43 12.39
C ASP A 206 0.30 -12.71 12.90
N GLY A 207 0.87 -13.89 12.61
CA GLY A 207 0.43 -15.19 13.09
C GLY A 207 -0.76 -15.80 12.34
N ALA A 208 -1.32 -15.16 11.30
CA ALA A 208 -2.48 -15.67 10.59
C ALA A 208 -2.19 -16.97 9.85
N LEU A 209 -1.04 -17.06 9.16
CA LEU A 209 -0.64 -18.29 8.46
C LEU A 209 -0.48 -19.47 9.43
N LEU A 210 0.19 -19.25 10.57
CA LEU A 210 0.31 -20.27 11.61
C LEU A 210 -1.06 -20.70 12.12
N TYR A 211 -1.94 -19.74 12.43
CA TYR A 211 -3.27 -20.01 12.96
C TYR A 211 -4.13 -20.82 11.98
N GLU A 212 -4.09 -20.50 10.69
CA GLU A 212 -4.83 -21.23 9.66
C GLU A 212 -4.24 -22.62 9.39
N LEU A 213 -2.91 -22.76 9.34
CA LEU A 213 -2.26 -24.05 9.14
C LEU A 213 -2.60 -25.05 10.26
N LEU A 214 -2.70 -24.59 11.51
CA LEU A 214 -3.04 -25.47 12.63
C LEU A 214 -4.44 -26.10 12.53
N LYS A 215 -5.36 -25.49 11.77
CA LYS A 215 -6.70 -26.05 11.50
C LYS A 215 -6.66 -27.27 10.57
N GLU A 216 -5.56 -27.44 9.83
CA GLU A 216 -5.34 -28.53 8.87
C GLU A 216 -4.52 -29.70 9.49
N ASN A 217 -4.44 -29.77 10.84
CA ASN A 217 -3.80 -30.85 11.61
C ASN A 217 -2.35 -31.20 11.20
N PRO A 218 -1.43 -30.23 11.11
CA PRO A 218 -0.03 -30.50 10.83
C PRO A 218 0.61 -31.33 11.94
N LYS A 219 1.69 -32.04 11.60
CA LYS A 219 2.49 -32.75 12.60
C LYS A 219 3.21 -31.74 13.49
N HIS A 220 3.87 -30.76 12.88
CA HIS A 220 4.55 -29.70 13.61
C HIS A 220 4.84 -28.48 12.72
N VAL A 221 4.61 -27.28 13.23
CA VAL A 221 4.93 -26.01 12.55
C VAL A 221 6.00 -25.25 13.33
N VAL A 222 7.10 -24.90 12.70
CA VAL A 222 8.08 -23.96 13.25
C VAL A 222 7.89 -22.61 12.58
N MET A 223 7.70 -21.55 13.35
CA MET A 223 7.62 -20.17 12.84
C MET A 223 8.83 -19.38 13.35
N LEU A 224 9.54 -18.72 12.44
CA LEU A 224 10.75 -17.94 12.72
C LEU A 224 10.43 -16.45 12.52
N GLU A 225 10.29 -15.69 13.60
CA GLU A 225 10.00 -14.25 13.55
C GLU A 225 11.09 -13.49 14.30
N ILE A 226 11.64 -12.43 13.71
CA ILE A 226 12.73 -11.66 14.30
C ILE A 226 12.23 -10.62 15.31
N ASP A 227 11.02 -10.10 15.09
CA ASP A 227 10.47 -8.97 15.81
C ASP A 227 9.39 -9.37 16.82
N GLU A 228 9.82 -9.56 18.07
CA GLU A 228 8.92 -9.84 19.20
C GLU A 228 7.83 -8.78 19.36
N LEU A 229 8.11 -7.51 19.04
CA LEU A 229 7.14 -6.42 19.19
C LEU A 229 6.02 -6.52 18.15
N VAL A 230 6.32 -6.95 16.91
CA VAL A 230 5.28 -7.24 15.91
C VAL A 230 4.32 -8.27 16.47
N MET A 231 4.83 -9.39 16.97
CA MET A 231 3.96 -10.45 17.46
C MET A 231 3.16 -10.06 18.70
N GLN A 232 3.74 -9.32 19.64
CA GLN A 232 3.00 -8.83 20.82
C GLN A 232 1.88 -7.88 20.41
N THR A 233 2.14 -7.04 19.41
CA THR A 233 1.18 -6.09 18.85
C THR A 233 0.05 -6.83 18.13
N CYS A 234 0.38 -7.78 17.25
CA CYS A 234 -0.60 -8.58 16.51
C CYS A 234 -1.43 -9.47 17.45
N ASN A 235 -0.84 -10.08 18.47
CA ASN A 235 -1.59 -10.82 19.49
C ASN A 235 -2.65 -9.95 20.18
N LYS A 236 -2.35 -8.68 20.40
CA LYS A 236 -3.24 -7.75 21.11
C LYS A 236 -4.32 -7.16 20.21
N TYR A 237 -4.01 -6.85 18.96
CA TYR A 237 -4.89 -6.05 18.10
C TYR A 237 -5.35 -6.77 16.81
N LEU A 238 -4.81 -7.94 16.50
CA LEU A 238 -5.16 -8.78 15.36
C LEU A 238 -5.51 -10.21 15.79
N ASN A 239 -5.99 -10.37 17.01
CA ASN A 239 -6.35 -11.68 17.57
C ASN A 239 -7.45 -12.40 16.76
N VAL A 240 -8.24 -11.67 15.97
CA VAL A 240 -9.25 -12.24 15.07
C VAL A 240 -8.61 -13.15 14.02
N ILE A 241 -7.42 -12.82 13.52
CA ILE A 241 -6.73 -13.58 12.47
C ILE A 241 -5.66 -14.53 13.01
N CYS A 242 -5.13 -14.31 14.21
CA CYS A 242 -4.08 -15.17 14.80
C CYS A 242 -4.52 -15.99 16.03
N GLY A 243 -5.73 -15.78 16.54
CA GLY A 243 -6.25 -16.51 17.71
C GLY A 243 -5.36 -16.30 18.94
N ASP A 244 -4.89 -17.41 19.52
CA ASP A 244 -4.02 -17.42 20.71
C ASP A 244 -2.60 -17.96 20.44
N VAL A 245 -2.23 -18.13 19.16
CA VAL A 245 -0.96 -18.78 18.80
C VAL A 245 0.25 -17.92 19.18
N LEU A 246 0.09 -16.59 19.07
CA LEU A 246 1.13 -15.64 19.42
C LEU A 246 1.26 -15.49 20.94
N GLU A 247 0.19 -15.57 21.71
CA GLU A 247 0.27 -15.57 23.18
C GLU A 247 0.96 -16.83 23.70
N LYS A 248 0.54 -18.01 23.21
CA LYS A 248 1.05 -19.29 23.70
C LYS A 248 2.50 -19.56 23.30
N ARG A 249 2.92 -19.08 22.13
CA ARG A 249 4.25 -19.28 21.50
C ARG A 249 4.62 -20.73 21.18
N LYS A 250 4.11 -21.70 21.91
CA LYS A 250 4.47 -23.11 21.77
C LYS A 250 3.34 -24.04 22.22
N SER A 251 3.21 -25.15 21.52
CA SER A 251 2.38 -26.29 21.89
C SER A 251 3.02 -27.59 21.37
N ASP A 252 2.30 -28.70 21.46
CA ASP A 252 2.74 -29.97 20.85
C ASP A 252 2.80 -29.88 19.30
N GLN A 253 1.96 -29.03 18.69
CA GLN A 253 1.82 -28.91 17.24
C GLN A 253 2.62 -27.76 16.63
N TYR A 254 3.18 -26.84 17.42
CA TYR A 254 4.01 -25.76 16.88
C TYR A 254 4.95 -25.13 17.90
N GLU A 255 5.96 -24.43 17.40
CA GLU A 255 6.78 -23.51 18.17
C GLU A 255 7.11 -22.26 17.37
N ILE A 256 7.02 -21.10 18.01
CA ILE A 256 7.51 -19.83 17.51
C ILE A 256 8.89 -19.59 18.11
N ILE A 257 9.86 -19.31 17.25
CA ILE A 257 11.24 -19.02 17.62
C ILE A 257 11.53 -17.57 17.26
N VAL A 258 11.90 -16.79 18.28
CA VAL A 258 12.30 -15.39 18.10
C VAL A 258 13.74 -15.33 17.60
N GLY A 259 13.96 -14.94 16.34
CA GLY A 259 15.30 -14.79 15.78
C GLY A 259 15.36 -14.72 14.26
N ASP A 260 16.57 -14.47 13.74
CA ASP A 260 16.83 -14.38 12.31
C ASP A 260 16.63 -15.74 11.63
N CYS A 261 15.71 -15.77 10.66
CA CYS A 261 15.39 -16.98 9.92
C CYS A 261 16.60 -17.56 9.16
N VAL A 262 17.55 -16.75 8.69
CA VAL A 262 18.77 -17.20 8.01
C VAL A 262 19.67 -17.99 8.96
N GLU A 263 19.81 -17.54 10.21
CA GLU A 263 20.61 -18.23 11.22
C GLU A 263 20.00 -19.59 11.57
N TYR A 264 18.68 -19.63 11.76
CA TYR A 264 17.97 -20.88 12.07
C TYR A 264 17.92 -21.85 10.90
N LEU A 265 17.80 -21.35 9.66
CA LEU A 265 17.94 -22.20 8.49
C LEU A 265 19.32 -22.85 8.41
N LYS A 266 20.41 -22.10 8.68
CA LYS A 266 21.78 -22.68 8.76
C LYS A 266 21.87 -23.77 9.81
N LYS A 267 21.25 -23.58 10.98
CA LYS A 267 21.19 -24.58 12.05
C LYS A 267 20.43 -25.83 11.58
N PHE A 268 19.25 -25.68 11.00
CA PHE A 268 18.47 -26.81 10.48
C PHE A 268 19.20 -27.59 9.38
N ILE A 269 19.95 -26.90 8.52
CA ILE A 269 20.82 -27.53 7.51
C ILE A 269 21.90 -28.38 8.20
N ALA A 270 22.59 -27.84 9.21
CA ALA A 270 23.64 -28.56 9.93
C ALA A 270 23.10 -29.78 10.70
N GLU A 271 21.86 -29.70 11.20
CA GLU A 271 21.15 -30.79 11.88
C GLU A 271 20.56 -31.83 10.90
N GLY A 272 20.53 -31.53 9.59
CA GLY A 272 19.87 -32.35 8.59
C GLY A 272 18.35 -32.38 8.73
N ARG A 273 17.75 -31.38 9.39
CA ARG A 273 16.29 -31.27 9.56
C ARG A 273 15.63 -30.99 8.21
N LYS A 274 14.50 -31.64 7.95
CA LYS A 274 13.78 -31.58 6.68
C LYS A 274 12.29 -31.31 6.85
N PHE A 275 11.75 -30.38 6.06
CA PHE A 275 10.35 -29.98 6.09
C PHE A 275 9.62 -30.41 4.82
N ASP A 276 8.33 -30.74 4.95
CA ASP A 276 7.43 -30.96 3.83
C ASP A 276 7.10 -29.63 3.14
N TYR A 277 6.93 -28.56 3.92
CA TYR A 277 6.62 -27.22 3.43
C TYR A 277 7.51 -26.17 4.08
N VAL A 278 7.95 -25.19 3.29
CA VAL A 278 8.58 -23.96 3.78
C VAL A 278 7.81 -22.78 3.22
N PHE A 279 7.38 -21.87 4.08
CA PHE A 279 6.71 -20.64 3.70
C PHE A 279 7.64 -19.44 3.86
N GLY A 280 7.80 -18.66 2.79
CA GLY A 280 8.36 -17.31 2.85
C GLY A 280 7.24 -16.30 3.07
N ASP A 281 7.06 -15.87 4.31
CA ASP A 281 6.09 -14.85 4.72
C ASP A 281 6.83 -13.66 5.34
N LEU A 282 7.87 -13.24 4.62
CA LEU A 282 8.77 -12.15 5.00
C LEU A 282 8.26 -10.83 4.40
N THR A 283 8.61 -9.72 5.04
CA THR A 283 8.33 -8.38 4.53
C THR A 283 9.01 -8.16 3.17
N ASP A 284 8.19 -7.80 2.18
CA ASP A 284 8.43 -7.36 0.79
C ASP A 284 9.57 -7.91 -0.08
N ILE A 285 9.18 -8.18 -1.33
CA ILE A 285 10.08 -8.33 -2.48
C ILE A 285 10.50 -6.93 -2.96
N PRO A 286 11.79 -6.70 -3.25
CA PRO A 286 12.31 -5.38 -3.60
C PRO A 286 11.52 -4.74 -4.75
N ILE A 287 11.13 -3.47 -4.54
CA ILE A 287 10.47 -2.63 -5.54
C ILE A 287 11.48 -2.14 -6.61
N THR A 288 12.78 -2.32 -6.39
CA THR A 288 13.84 -1.88 -7.30
C THR A 288 13.88 -2.65 -8.63
N ASP A 289 14.14 -1.91 -9.72
CA ASP A 289 14.34 -2.43 -11.07
C ASP A 289 15.74 -3.03 -11.30
N ALA A 290 16.64 -2.94 -10.32
CA ALA A 290 17.99 -3.50 -10.43
C ALA A 290 18.08 -4.89 -9.79
N PRO A 291 18.61 -5.94 -10.46
CA PRO A 291 18.73 -7.31 -9.92
C PRO A 291 19.89 -7.51 -8.92
N GLU A 292 20.38 -6.42 -8.34
CA GLU A 292 21.57 -6.36 -7.48
C GLU A 292 21.25 -5.57 -6.22
N GLY A 293 21.96 -5.87 -5.13
CA GLY A 293 21.78 -5.21 -3.83
C GLY A 293 21.42 -6.17 -2.70
N GLU A 294 21.50 -5.66 -1.47
CA GLU A 294 21.37 -6.43 -0.24
C GLU A 294 20.04 -7.20 -0.16
N THR A 295 18.95 -6.64 -0.69
CA THR A 295 17.64 -7.31 -0.70
C THR A 295 17.59 -8.52 -1.64
N TRP A 296 18.23 -8.44 -2.83
CA TRP A 296 18.29 -9.59 -3.74
C TRP A 296 19.24 -10.67 -3.22
N ASP A 297 20.36 -10.29 -2.58
CA ASP A 297 21.24 -11.23 -1.90
C ASP A 297 20.53 -11.96 -0.75
N PHE A 298 19.70 -11.24 -0.01
CA PHE A 298 18.85 -11.82 1.02
C PHE A 298 17.85 -12.83 0.44
N ILE A 299 17.09 -12.47 -0.61
CA ILE A 299 16.14 -13.38 -1.27
C ILE A 299 16.84 -14.64 -1.78
N ARG A 300 17.99 -14.49 -2.44
CA ARG A 300 18.79 -15.63 -2.91
C ARG A 300 19.19 -16.54 -1.75
N THR A 301 19.66 -15.96 -0.65
CA THR A 301 20.05 -16.69 0.56
C THR A 301 18.86 -17.47 1.13
N ILE A 302 17.69 -16.83 1.25
CA ILE A 302 16.45 -17.46 1.73
C ILE A 302 16.07 -18.64 0.84
N PHE A 303 16.05 -18.48 -0.48
CA PHE A 303 15.75 -19.58 -1.38
C PHE A 303 16.74 -20.73 -1.25
N GLU A 304 18.04 -20.45 -1.37
CA GLU A 304 19.06 -21.49 -1.30
C GLU A 304 19.00 -22.29 0.01
N HIS A 305 18.76 -21.60 1.13
CA HIS A 305 18.70 -22.24 2.44
C HIS A 305 17.38 -23.01 2.63
N SER A 306 16.25 -22.44 2.17
CA SER A 306 14.95 -23.10 2.19
C SER A 306 14.96 -24.42 1.41
N PHE A 307 15.53 -24.42 0.20
CA PHE A 307 15.64 -25.64 -0.60
C PHE A 307 16.60 -26.68 0.02
N LYS A 308 17.59 -26.25 0.82
CA LYS A 308 18.45 -27.19 1.56
C LYS A 308 17.74 -27.84 2.76
N VAL A 309 16.68 -27.25 3.31
CA VAL A 309 15.87 -27.85 4.38
C VAL A 309 14.58 -28.49 3.86
N LEU A 310 14.31 -28.41 2.56
CA LEU A 310 13.15 -29.04 1.95
C LEU A 310 13.37 -30.56 1.75
N LYS A 311 12.31 -31.36 1.94
CA LYS A 311 12.26 -32.75 1.49
C LYS A 311 12.24 -32.83 -0.04
N PRO A 312 12.64 -33.96 -0.66
CA PRO A 312 12.66 -34.08 -2.13
C PRO A 312 11.32 -33.82 -2.84
N ASP A 313 10.20 -34.11 -2.17
CA ASP A 313 8.83 -33.86 -2.62
C ASP A 313 8.20 -32.62 -1.98
N GLY A 314 8.97 -31.88 -1.19
CA GLY A 314 8.48 -30.71 -0.47
C GLY A 314 8.28 -29.50 -1.37
N LYS A 315 7.57 -28.50 -0.84
CA LYS A 315 7.15 -27.29 -1.55
C LYS A 315 7.56 -26.04 -0.79
N TYR A 316 8.08 -25.06 -1.51
CA TYR A 316 8.29 -23.71 -1.01
C TYR A 316 7.14 -22.81 -1.50
N LEU A 317 6.45 -22.12 -0.59
CA LEU A 317 5.36 -21.21 -0.93
C LEU A 317 5.69 -19.80 -0.45
N THR A 318 5.36 -18.78 -1.23
CA THR A 318 5.66 -17.37 -0.88
C THR A 318 4.71 -16.45 -1.61
N HIS A 319 4.47 -15.28 -1.04
CA HIS A 319 3.88 -14.18 -1.78
C HIS A 319 4.93 -13.56 -2.72
N GLY A 320 4.45 -12.90 -3.77
CA GLY A 320 5.21 -12.23 -4.81
C GLY A 320 5.09 -10.72 -4.69
N ASN A 321 4.42 -10.10 -5.65
CA ASN A 321 4.15 -8.67 -5.67
C ASN A 321 2.76 -8.44 -6.28
N GLY A 322 2.30 -7.19 -6.35
CA GLY A 322 1.11 -6.84 -7.12
C GLY A 322 1.26 -7.29 -8.56
N SER A 323 0.17 -7.79 -9.13
CA SER A 323 0.19 -8.50 -10.40
C SER A 323 0.50 -7.62 -11.61
N THR A 324 0.48 -6.30 -11.42
CA THR A 324 0.87 -5.28 -12.39
C THR A 324 2.38 -4.99 -12.38
N CYS A 325 3.12 -5.39 -11.33
CA CYS A 325 4.57 -5.19 -11.17
C CYS A 325 5.40 -6.20 -12.00
N LYS A 326 5.19 -6.19 -13.32
CA LYS A 326 5.73 -7.19 -14.26
C LYS A 326 7.25 -7.26 -14.31
N VAL A 327 7.94 -6.16 -14.03
CA VAL A 327 9.41 -6.11 -14.05
C VAL A 327 9.95 -6.82 -12.82
N GLN A 328 9.50 -6.42 -11.63
CA GLN A 328 9.88 -6.98 -10.33
C GLN A 328 9.57 -8.49 -10.27
N LEU A 329 8.40 -8.90 -10.74
CA LEU A 329 8.01 -10.31 -10.81
C LEU A 329 8.93 -11.11 -11.74
N ARG A 330 9.34 -10.54 -12.89
CA ARG A 330 10.30 -11.20 -13.78
C ARG A 330 11.67 -11.36 -13.12
N LEU A 331 12.16 -10.32 -12.43
CA LEU A 331 13.44 -10.37 -11.72
C LEU A 331 13.42 -11.42 -10.61
N PHE A 332 12.29 -11.56 -9.91
CA PHE A 332 12.06 -12.60 -8.92
C PHE A 332 12.12 -14.01 -9.53
N GLU A 333 11.44 -14.22 -10.67
CA GLU A 333 11.48 -15.48 -11.42
C GLU A 333 12.89 -15.79 -11.95
N GLU A 334 13.65 -14.78 -12.36
CA GLU A 334 15.06 -14.94 -12.74
C GLU A 334 15.88 -15.48 -11.57
N GLN A 335 15.67 -15.01 -10.33
CA GLN A 335 16.36 -15.57 -9.17
C GLN A 335 16.01 -17.04 -8.92
N LEU A 336 14.74 -17.42 -9.07
CA LEU A 336 14.31 -18.84 -8.96
C LEU A 336 15.03 -19.71 -10.01
N ASN A 337 15.19 -19.23 -11.23
CA ASN A 337 15.85 -19.96 -12.32
C ASN A 337 17.37 -20.17 -12.09
N LEU A 338 17.99 -19.34 -11.24
CA LEU A 338 19.41 -19.48 -10.87
C LEU A 338 19.64 -20.59 -9.84
N LEU A 339 18.61 -21.03 -9.10
CA LEU A 339 18.74 -22.02 -8.03
C LEU A 339 19.28 -23.36 -8.52
N ARG A 340 20.07 -24.00 -7.66
CA ARG A 340 20.61 -25.36 -7.85
C ARG A 340 20.36 -26.18 -6.57
N PRO A 341 19.70 -27.35 -6.65
CA PRO A 341 19.11 -28.01 -7.83
C PRO A 341 18.07 -27.15 -8.55
N LYS A 342 17.82 -27.45 -9.84
CA LYS A 342 16.82 -26.71 -10.62
C LYS A 342 15.44 -26.84 -9.98
N VAL A 343 14.65 -25.78 -10.11
CA VAL A 343 13.28 -25.71 -9.59
C VAL A 343 12.29 -25.45 -10.72
N LYS A 344 11.02 -25.69 -10.45
CA LYS A 344 9.87 -25.26 -11.24
C LYS A 344 8.87 -24.58 -10.32
N PHE A 345 8.08 -23.67 -10.86
CA PHE A 345 7.08 -22.94 -10.08
C PHE A 345 5.75 -22.82 -10.81
N THR A 346 4.69 -22.69 -10.02
CA THR A 346 3.35 -22.31 -10.45
C THR A 346 2.94 -21.05 -9.69
N THR A 347 2.01 -20.27 -10.27
CA THR A 347 1.52 -19.04 -9.65
C THR A 347 0.01 -19.05 -9.50
N THR A 348 -0.46 -18.39 -8.43
CA THR A 348 -1.87 -18.12 -8.17
C THR A 348 -2.02 -16.64 -7.84
N LYS A 349 -3.21 -16.09 -8.06
CA LYS A 349 -3.51 -14.67 -7.85
C LYS A 349 -4.77 -14.52 -7.00
N ALA A 350 -4.79 -13.51 -6.16
CA ALA A 350 -5.98 -13.12 -5.41
C ALA A 350 -6.03 -11.61 -5.23
N PHE A 351 -7.23 -11.05 -5.24
CA PHE A 351 -7.45 -9.67 -4.81
C PHE A 351 -7.45 -9.64 -3.29
N VAL A 352 -6.49 -8.93 -2.69
CA VAL A 352 -6.37 -8.79 -1.23
C VAL A 352 -7.06 -7.48 -0.83
N PRO A 353 -8.13 -7.53 -0.02
CA PRO A 353 -8.96 -6.36 0.28
C PRO A 353 -8.17 -5.15 0.79
N SER A 354 -7.27 -5.35 1.76
CA SER A 354 -6.49 -4.22 2.28
C SER A 354 -5.40 -3.73 1.33
N PHE A 355 -4.92 -4.54 0.39
CA PHE A 355 -3.92 -4.09 -0.59
C PHE A 355 -4.57 -3.30 -1.72
N MET A 356 -5.90 -3.41 -1.87
CA MET A 356 -6.67 -2.78 -2.95
C MET A 356 -6.13 -3.13 -4.36
N GLU A 357 -5.55 -4.33 -4.48
CA GLU A 357 -5.01 -4.86 -5.73
C GLU A 357 -4.90 -6.39 -5.75
N GLU A 358 -4.67 -6.93 -6.94
CA GLU A 358 -4.42 -8.36 -7.14
C GLU A 358 -2.95 -8.68 -6.84
N TRP A 359 -2.71 -9.60 -5.91
CA TRP A 359 -1.37 -10.06 -5.53
C TRP A 359 -1.04 -11.41 -6.16
N LEU A 360 0.22 -11.61 -6.54
CA LEU A 360 0.73 -12.88 -7.09
C LEU A 360 1.37 -13.72 -5.98
N PHE A 361 1.14 -15.03 -5.99
CA PHE A 361 1.73 -15.99 -5.06
C PHE A 361 2.43 -17.10 -5.84
N TYR A 362 3.54 -17.60 -5.31
CA TYR A 362 4.36 -18.63 -5.93
C TYR A 362 4.35 -19.91 -5.11
N GLN A 363 4.24 -21.04 -5.81
CA GLN A 363 4.52 -22.37 -5.28
C GLN A 363 5.67 -22.97 -6.08
N VAL A 364 6.77 -23.28 -5.41
CA VAL A 364 8.03 -23.69 -6.02
C VAL A 364 8.40 -25.12 -5.55
N THR A 365 8.82 -25.96 -6.49
CA THR A 365 9.21 -27.36 -6.25
C THR A 365 10.51 -27.69 -6.97
N PHE A 366 11.18 -28.77 -6.57
CA PHE A 366 12.29 -29.32 -7.35
C PHE A 366 11.81 -29.72 -8.76
N ALA A 367 12.65 -29.42 -9.77
CA ALA A 367 12.35 -29.66 -11.18
C ALA A 367 12.23 -31.16 -11.50
#